data_AF-A0A0J9EDH6-F1
#
_entry.id   AF-A0A0J9EDH6-F1
#
_cell.length_a   1.000
_cell.length_b   1.000
_cell.length_c   1.000
_cell.angle_alpha   90.00
_cell.angle_beta   90.00
_cell.angle_gamma   90.00
#
_symmetry.space_group_name_H-M   'P 1'
#
loop_
_entity.id
_entity.type
_entity.pdbx_description
1 polymer ?
#
loop_
_entity_poly.entity_id
_entity_poly.type
_entity_poly.pdbx_seq_one_letter_code
_entity_poly.pdbx_strand_id
1 'polypeptide(L)'
;MAITWKFWGASDDLAYFARNGDVDEGSPGTFKLSNPEGEGLLITVAYAQGELNQGTWMVGVAQVDEGHDLPGWPVELGKSGDCDYSVELTITTPDGVTLEGFDNGMGA
;
A
#
# COMPACT_ATOMS: atom_id res chain seq x y z
N MET A 1 -0.77 20.06 -5.21
CA MET A 1 -1.39 19.28 -6.32
C MET A 1 -1.86 17.94 -5.77
N ALA A 2 -2.76 17.23 -6.43
CA ALA A 2 -3.08 15.86 -6.01
C ALA A 2 -1.86 14.95 -6.18
N ILE A 3 -1.66 14.01 -5.26
CA ILE A 3 -0.58 13.03 -5.30
C ILE A 3 -1.20 11.67 -5.57
N THR A 4 -0.66 10.94 -6.55
CA THR A 4 -1.03 9.55 -6.81
C THR A 4 -0.01 8.65 -6.14
N TRP A 5 -0.50 7.77 -5.26
CA TRP A 5 0.26 6.71 -4.64
C TRP A 5 -0.13 5.38 -5.23
N LYS A 6 0.86 4.51 -5.43
CA LYS A 6 0.64 3.12 -5.85
C LYS A 6 1.36 2.18 -4.91
N PHE A 7 0.76 1.01 -4.66
CA PHE A 7 1.34 -0.07 -3.86
C PHE A 7 1.08 -1.42 -4.53
N TRP A 8 2.12 -2.22 -4.71
CA TRP A 8 2.01 -3.57 -5.27
C TRP A 8 3.22 -4.42 -4.86
N GLY A 9 3.09 -5.73 -4.98
CA GLY A 9 4.23 -6.63 -4.86
C GLY A 9 4.88 -6.99 -6.19
N ALA A 10 6.14 -7.42 -6.17
CA ALA A 10 6.91 -7.75 -7.39
C ALA A 10 7.76 -9.03 -7.35
N SER A 11 7.98 -9.62 -6.17
CA SER A 11 8.69 -10.90 -5.98
C SER A 11 7.99 -11.73 -4.89
N ASP A 12 8.63 -12.71 -4.27
CA ASP A 12 8.10 -13.41 -3.08
C ASP A 12 8.27 -12.59 -1.78
N ASP A 13 9.23 -11.65 -1.76
CA ASP A 13 9.63 -10.88 -0.58
C ASP A 13 9.79 -9.37 -0.84
N LEU A 14 9.43 -8.91 -2.05
CA LEU A 14 9.64 -7.54 -2.50
C LEU A 14 8.32 -6.83 -2.81
N ALA A 15 8.15 -5.65 -2.23
CA ALA A 15 7.06 -4.74 -2.51
C ALA A 15 7.59 -3.42 -3.11
N TYR A 16 6.75 -2.77 -3.90
CA TYR A 16 7.01 -1.44 -4.45
C TYR A 16 5.93 -0.48 -4.01
N PHE A 17 6.33 0.77 -3.88
CA PHE A 17 5.40 1.88 -3.86
C PHE A 17 5.87 2.97 -4.80
N ALA A 18 4.95 3.77 -5.31
CA ALA A 18 5.28 4.89 -6.16
C ALA A 18 4.56 6.16 -5.72
N ARG A 19 5.24 7.30 -5.83
CA ARG A 19 4.68 8.64 -5.65
C ARG A 19 4.72 9.37 -6.99
N ASN A 20 3.57 9.66 -7.59
CA ASN A 20 3.47 10.31 -8.90
C ASN A 20 4.30 9.62 -10.01
N GLY A 21 4.49 8.30 -9.91
CA GLY A 21 5.29 7.52 -10.85
C GLY A 21 6.76 7.34 -10.47
N ASP A 22 7.26 8.06 -9.48
CA ASP A 22 8.59 7.81 -8.90
C ASP A 22 8.50 6.57 -8.00
N VAL A 23 9.16 5.48 -8.39
CA VAL A 23 9.07 4.15 -7.73
C VAL A 23 10.21 3.97 -6.74
N ASP A 24 9.88 3.49 -5.54
CA ASP A 24 10.80 3.09 -4.50
C ASP A 24 10.59 1.62 -4.12
N GLU A 25 11.69 0.94 -3.81
CA GLU A 25 11.68 -0.45 -3.32
C GLU A 25 11.40 -0.50 -1.82
N GLY A 26 10.62 -1.50 -1.40
CA GLY A 26 10.28 -1.73 0.00
C GLY A 26 10.07 -3.20 0.31
N SER A 27 9.80 -3.49 1.57
CA SER A 27 9.40 -4.83 2.01
C SER A 27 7.88 -4.92 2.17
N PRO A 28 7.28 -6.12 2.06
CA PRO A 28 5.94 -6.35 2.57
C PRO A 28 5.81 -5.81 3.98
N GLY A 29 4.69 -5.17 4.27
CA GLY A 29 4.52 -4.45 5.53
C GLY A 29 3.27 -3.58 5.56
N THR A 30 3.19 -2.76 6.61
CA THR A 30 2.17 -1.73 6.72
C THR A 30 2.80 -0.37 6.49
N PHE A 31 2.09 0.47 5.77
CA PHE A 31 2.45 1.85 5.51
C PHE A 31 1.32 2.74 6.00
N LYS A 32 1.65 3.99 6.32
CA LYS A 32 0.67 5.03 6.62
C LYS A 32 0.83 6.17 5.63
N LEU A 33 -0.28 6.53 5.00
CA LEU A 33 -0.42 7.84 4.37
C LEU A 33 -1.14 8.75 5.35
N SER A 34 -0.57 9.91 5.64
CA SER A 34 -1.24 10.91 6.47
C SER A 34 -0.84 12.34 6.13
N ASN A 35 -1.72 13.28 6.46
CA ASN A 35 -1.42 14.71 6.47
C ASN A 35 -1.20 15.22 7.92
N PRO A 36 -0.69 16.46 8.10
CA PRO A 36 -0.52 17.07 9.42
C PRO A 36 -1.83 17.32 10.19
N GLU A 37 -2.98 17.25 9.53
CA GLU A 37 -4.31 17.48 10.12
C GLU A 37 -4.89 16.20 10.76
N GLY A 38 -4.21 15.07 10.60
CA GLY A 38 -4.57 13.80 11.23
C GLY A 38 -5.43 12.88 10.35
N GLU A 39 -5.77 13.29 9.12
CA GLU A 39 -6.40 12.38 8.15
C GLU A 39 -5.36 11.41 7.60
N GLY A 40 -5.75 10.14 7.45
CA GLY A 40 -4.86 9.14 6.90
C GLY A 40 -5.48 7.78 6.65
N LEU A 41 -4.67 6.92 6.04
CA LEU A 41 -4.97 5.51 5.79
C LEU A 41 -3.77 4.68 6.21
N LEU A 42 -4.03 3.51 6.79
CA LEU A 42 -3.07 2.42 6.79
C LEU A 42 -3.22 1.62 5.50
N ILE A 43 -2.11 1.18 4.96
CA ILE A 43 -2.01 0.34 3.77
C ILE A 43 -1.22 -0.90 4.18
N THR A 44 -1.74 -2.09 3.89
CA THR A 44 -0.98 -3.34 4.02
C THR A 44 -0.64 -3.86 2.63
N VAL A 45 0.61 -4.27 2.45
CA VAL A 45 1.05 -5.04 1.27
C VAL A 45 1.65 -6.33 1.80
N ALA A 46 1.03 -7.47 1.49
CA ALA A 46 1.43 -8.76 2.05
C ALA A 46 1.37 -9.85 0.98
N TYR A 47 2.34 -10.75 1.01
CA TYR A 47 2.30 -11.95 0.19
C TYR A 47 1.44 -13.01 0.89
N ALA A 48 0.34 -13.41 0.25
CA ALA A 48 -0.53 -14.46 0.77
C ALA A 48 -0.09 -15.79 0.18
N GLN A 49 0.26 -16.75 1.03
CA GLN A 49 0.43 -18.13 0.57
C GLN A 49 -0.94 -18.75 0.29
N GLY A 50 -1.13 -19.19 -0.95
CA GLY A 50 -2.32 -19.92 -1.40
C GLY A 50 -2.12 -21.43 -1.40
N GLU A 51 -3.06 -22.14 -2.01
CA GLU A 51 -2.91 -23.58 -2.22
C GLU A 51 -1.74 -23.88 -3.19
N LEU A 52 -1.14 -25.08 -3.07
CA LEU A 52 -0.09 -25.60 -3.96
C LEU A 52 1.30 -24.92 -3.87
N ASN A 53 1.67 -24.34 -2.73
CA ASN A 53 2.93 -23.60 -2.53
C ASN A 53 3.09 -22.41 -3.50
N GLN A 54 1.99 -21.85 -3.99
CA GLN A 54 1.98 -20.63 -4.80
C GLN A 54 1.33 -19.52 -3.98
N GLY A 55 1.87 -18.31 -4.06
CA GLY A 55 1.28 -17.15 -3.40
C GLY A 55 0.92 -16.04 -4.38
N THR A 56 0.04 -15.15 -3.92
CA THR A 56 -0.33 -13.92 -4.62
C THR A 56 -0.23 -12.77 -3.67
N TRP A 57 0.07 -11.59 -4.18
CA TRP A 57 0.06 -10.39 -3.35
C TRP A 57 -1.36 -9.96 -3.00
N MET A 58 -1.50 -9.47 -1.77
CA MET A 58 -2.68 -8.79 -1.27
C MET A 58 -2.32 -7.36 -0.90
N VAL A 59 -3.25 -6.45 -1.18
CA VAL A 59 -3.20 -5.07 -0.69
C VAL A 59 -4.51 -4.75 0.04
N GLY A 60 -4.40 -4.00 1.13
CA GLY A 60 -5.55 -3.63 1.94
C GLY A 60 -5.41 -2.21 2.47
N VAL A 61 -6.55 -1.61 2.81
CA VAL A 61 -6.61 -0.29 3.47
C VAL A 61 -7.39 -0.38 4.77
N ALA A 62 -6.98 0.41 5.75
CA ALA A 62 -7.67 0.53 7.04
C ALA A 62 -7.61 1.97 7.56
N GLN A 63 -8.46 2.26 8.55
CA GLN A 63 -8.40 3.48 9.35
C GLN A 63 -7.06 3.57 10.08
N VAL A 64 -6.60 4.79 10.37
CA VAL A 64 -5.35 4.99 11.10
C VAL A 64 -5.43 4.63 12.58
N ASP A 65 -6.64 4.65 13.16
CA ASP A 65 -6.90 4.33 14.56
C ASP A 65 -8.41 4.12 14.79
N GLU A 66 -8.80 3.55 15.93
CA GLU A 66 -10.18 3.17 16.29
C GLU A 66 -11.18 4.34 16.25
N GLY A 67 -10.69 5.58 16.40
CA GLY A 67 -11.49 6.80 16.40
C GLY A 67 -11.48 7.61 15.11
N HIS A 68 -10.85 7.11 14.03
CA HIS A 68 -10.68 7.86 12.78
C HIS A 68 -11.46 7.24 11.64
N ASP A 69 -12.25 8.04 10.94
CA ASP A 69 -12.94 7.59 9.72
C ASP A 69 -11.95 7.35 8.57
N LEU A 70 -12.33 6.49 7.62
CA LEU A 70 -11.61 6.41 6.35
C LEU A 70 -11.77 7.76 5.63
N PRO A 71 -10.69 8.43 5.20
CA PRO A 71 -10.80 9.63 4.41
C PRO A 71 -11.47 9.33 3.07
N GLY A 72 -12.17 10.32 2.52
CA GLY A 72 -12.83 10.23 1.21
C GLY A 72 -11.87 10.23 0.01
N TRP A 73 -10.63 9.80 0.20
CA TRP A 73 -9.61 9.75 -0.87
C TRP A 73 -9.99 8.64 -1.86
N PRO A 74 -9.99 8.91 -3.18
CA PRO A 74 -10.24 7.88 -4.18
C PRO A 74 -9.25 6.72 -4.04
N VAL A 75 -9.80 5.50 -3.95
CA VAL A 75 -9.06 4.24 -3.89
C VAL A 75 -9.51 3.35 -5.03
N GLU A 76 -8.56 2.81 -5.78
CA GLU A 76 -8.79 1.91 -6.91
C GLU A 76 -7.92 0.66 -6.76
N LEU A 77 -8.49 -0.49 -7.11
CA LEU A 77 -7.78 -1.77 -7.18
C LEU A 77 -7.63 -2.18 -8.65
N GLY A 78 -6.44 -2.62 -9.01
CA GLY A 78 -6.12 -3.12 -10.34
C GLY A 78 -5.14 -4.29 -10.29
N LYS A 79 -4.69 -4.72 -11.46
CA LYS A 79 -3.58 -5.67 -11.60
C LYS A 79 -2.31 -4.87 -11.87
N SER A 80 -1.21 -5.22 -11.22
CA SER A 80 0.08 -4.59 -11.49
C SER A 80 0.50 -4.83 -12.95
N GLY A 81 1.05 -3.80 -13.59
CA GLY A 81 1.63 -3.91 -14.93
C GLY A 81 2.94 -4.69 -14.96
N ASP A 82 3.64 -4.74 -13.82
CA ASP A 82 4.99 -5.29 -13.70
C ASP A 82 5.01 -6.70 -13.09
N CYS A 83 3.96 -7.07 -12.35
CA CYS A 83 3.86 -8.35 -11.66
C CYS A 83 2.46 -8.96 -11.80
N ASP A 84 2.35 -10.06 -12.54
CA ASP A 84 1.06 -10.57 -13.00
C ASP A 84 0.26 -11.35 -11.92
N TYR A 85 0.93 -11.72 -10.84
CA TYR A 85 0.36 -12.32 -9.62
C TYR A 85 0.20 -11.29 -8.48
N SER A 86 0.20 -10.00 -8.84
CA SER A 86 0.10 -8.90 -7.89
C SER A 86 -1.07 -7.96 -8.19
N VAL A 87 -1.84 -7.68 -7.14
CA VAL A 87 -2.81 -6.58 -7.12
C VAL A 87 -2.07 -5.26 -6.92
N GLU A 88 -2.54 -4.21 -7.61
CA GLU A 88 -2.07 -2.85 -7.44
C GLU A 88 -3.16 -2.01 -6.76
N LEU A 89 -2.80 -1.34 -5.68
CA LEU A 89 -3.62 -0.33 -5.02
C LEU A 89 -3.20 1.05 -5.52
N THR A 90 -4.14 1.83 -6.05
CA THR A 90 -3.91 3.24 -6.38
C THR A 90 -4.73 4.12 -5.44
N ILE A 91 -4.10 5.13 -4.83
CA ILE A 91 -4.74 6.10 -3.95
C ILE A 91 -4.42 7.51 -4.45
N THR A 92 -5.45 8.34 -4.62
CA THR A 92 -5.25 9.77 -4.94
C THR A 92 -5.47 10.61 -3.69
N THR A 93 -4.43 11.28 -3.22
CA THR A 93 -4.47 12.08 -1.98
C THR A 93 -4.33 13.58 -2.27
N PRO A 94 -4.73 14.44 -1.34
CA PRO A 94 -4.34 15.85 -1.34
C PRO A 94 -2.81 16.04 -1.30
N ASP A 95 -2.39 17.28 -1.56
CA ASP A 95 -1.01 17.70 -1.33
C ASP A 95 -0.66 17.62 0.16
N GLY A 96 0.63 17.51 0.50
CA GLY A 96 1.08 17.46 1.89
C GLY A 96 0.91 16.10 2.58
N VAL A 97 0.32 15.10 1.93
CA VAL A 97 0.32 13.72 2.43
C VAL A 97 1.70 13.09 2.28
N THR A 98 2.16 12.43 3.34
CA THR A 98 3.45 11.74 3.43
C THR A 98 3.26 10.26 3.69
N LEU A 99 4.26 9.46 3.29
CA LEU A 99 4.32 8.03 3.52
C LEU A 99 5.27 7.72 4.69
N GLU A 100 4.82 6.88 5.61
CA GLU A 100 5.63 6.29 6.67
C GLU A 100 5.51 4.76 6.62
N GLY A 101 6.62 4.04 6.65
CA GLY A 101 6.65 2.58 6.68
C GLY A 101 6.77 2.05 8.11
N PHE A 102 5.99 1.03 8.45
CA PHE A 102 6.05 0.31 9.72
C PHE A 102 6.56 -1.09 9.45
N ASP A 103 7.65 -1.45 10.12
CA ASP A 103 8.04 -2.84 10.25
C ASP A 103 7.09 -3.49 11.26
N ASN A 104 6.17 -4.32 10.75
CA ASN A 104 5.21 -5.02 11.60
C ASN A 104 5.84 -6.21 12.34
N GLY A 105 7.14 -6.46 12.20
CA GLY A 105 7.78 -7.60 12.84
C GLY A 105 7.20 -8.94 12.39
N MET A 106 6.48 -8.98 11.26
CA MET A 106 6.11 -10.21 10.58
C MET A 106 7.35 -10.76 9.86
N GLY A 107 8.37 -11.09 10.65
CA GLY A 107 9.36 -12.06 10.23
C GLY A 107 8.63 -13.36 9.97
N ALA A 108 8.84 -13.92 8.78
CA ALA A 108 8.50 -15.30 8.49
C ALA A 108 9.13 -16.26 9.52
#